data_AF-A0A519QSM9-F1
#
_entry.id   AF-A0A519QSM9-F1
#
_cell.length_a   1.000
_cell.length_b   1.000
_cell.length_c   1.000
_cell.angle_alpha   90.00
_cell.angle_beta   90.00
_cell.angle_gamma   90.00
#
_symmetry.space_group_name_H-M   'P 1'
#
loop_
_entity.id
_entity.type
_entity.pdbx_description
1 polymer ?
#
loop_
_entity_poly.entity_id
_entity_poly.type
_entity_poly.pdbx_seq_one_letter_code
_entity_poly.pdbx_strand_id
1 'polypeptide(L)'
;VEVPNRYLAGITEVVLKNYFVDKTNWRKMLQNEVLSLDLLTEKTRVFEYLPEEVKPYFNPDLNEHLILNYPVLQHPKKVTGLNLDKTNHFKGKLIGIKGQYLIFEDGTVFNVRSFEGYVVSMNV
;
A
#
# COMPACT_ATOMS: atom_id res chain seq x y z
N VAL A 1 17.94 1.49 2.17
CA VAL A 1 19.13 1.10 2.97
C VAL A 1 19.11 -0.40 3.15
N GLU A 2 20.27 -1.06 3.13
CA GLU A 2 20.40 -2.48 3.43
C GLU A 2 21.35 -2.64 4.62
N VAL A 3 20.78 -2.74 5.82
CA VAL A 3 21.51 -2.67 7.08
C VAL A 3 21.76 -4.07 7.66
N PRO A 4 22.88 -4.29 8.38
CA PRO A 4 23.28 -5.63 8.85
C PRO A 4 22.51 -6.12 10.08
N ASN A 5 21.75 -5.25 10.77
CA ASN A 5 21.04 -5.62 12.00
C ASN A 5 19.76 -4.79 12.20
N ARG A 6 18.88 -5.30 13.08
CA ARG A 6 17.59 -4.67 13.39
C ARG A 6 17.72 -3.34 14.14
N TYR A 7 18.80 -3.12 14.86
CA TYR A 7 19.03 -1.87 15.59
C TYR A 7 19.16 -0.69 14.62
N LEU A 8 20.03 -0.81 13.61
CA LEU A 8 20.19 0.22 12.57
C LEU A 8 18.92 0.42 11.74
N ALA A 9 18.18 -0.67 11.47
CA ALA A 9 16.87 -0.58 10.81
C ALA A 9 15.87 0.24 11.66
N GLY A 10 15.84 -0.02 12.97
CA GLY A 10 14.97 0.68 13.91
C GLY A 10 15.29 2.17 14.02
N ILE A 11 16.57 2.54 14.10
CA ILE A 11 16.97 3.97 14.10
C ILE A 11 16.49 4.64 12.82
N THR A 12 16.70 3.99 11.66
CA THR A 12 16.24 4.51 10.36
C THR A 12 14.73 4.77 10.39
N GLU A 13 13.95 3.79 10.84
CA GLU A 13 12.48 3.90 10.92
C GLU A 13 12.04 5.04 11.84
N VAL A 14 12.66 5.19 13.02
CA VAL A 14 12.33 6.26 13.99
C VAL A 14 12.57 7.63 13.40
N VAL A 15 13.67 7.84 12.69
CA VAL A 15 13.96 9.14 12.08
C VAL A 15 13.01 9.43 10.91
N LEU A 16 12.76 8.45 10.04
CA LEU A 16 11.88 8.64 8.88
C LEU A 16 10.42 8.86 9.29
N LYS A 17 9.97 8.35 10.44
CA LYS A 17 8.62 8.62 10.98
C LYS A 17 8.35 10.11 11.23
N ASN A 18 9.38 10.94 11.41
CA ASN A 18 9.19 12.38 11.54
C ASN A 18 8.85 13.09 10.22
N TYR A 19 9.14 12.45 9.08
CA TYR A 19 8.96 13.02 7.74
C TYR A 19 7.85 12.33 6.94
N PHE A 20 7.58 11.06 7.23
CA PHE A 20 6.64 10.23 6.49
C PHE A 20 5.53 9.68 7.38
N VAL A 21 4.32 9.66 6.84
CA VAL A 21 3.16 9.06 7.49
C VAL A 21 3.17 7.56 7.22
N ASP A 22 3.16 6.76 8.28
CA ASP A 22 3.18 5.30 8.25
C ASP A 22 1.91 4.68 7.60
N LYS A 23 0.83 5.47 7.50
CA LYS A 23 -0.47 5.01 7.00
C LYS A 23 -0.76 5.52 5.60
N THR A 24 -1.02 4.60 4.69
CA THR A 24 -1.58 4.91 3.37
C THR A 24 -3.07 5.27 3.48
N ASN A 25 -3.49 6.32 2.79
CA ASN A 25 -4.91 6.55 2.55
C ASN A 25 -5.44 5.56 1.51
N TRP A 26 -5.88 4.40 1.98
CA TRP A 26 -6.32 3.31 1.12
C TRP A 26 -7.52 3.68 0.23
N ARG A 27 -8.39 4.60 0.65
CA ARG A 27 -9.52 5.04 -0.19
C ARG A 27 -9.02 5.74 -1.45
N LYS A 28 -8.14 6.74 -1.28
CA LYS A 28 -7.50 7.46 -2.39
C LYS A 28 -6.71 6.50 -3.29
N MET A 29 -6.00 5.54 -2.68
CA MET A 29 -5.26 4.52 -3.42
C MET A 29 -6.18 3.69 -4.35
N LEU A 30 -7.36 3.28 -3.88
CA LEU A 30 -8.31 2.49 -4.68
C LEU A 30 -9.05 3.35 -5.72
N GLN A 31 -9.32 4.62 -5.41
CA GLN A 31 -9.85 5.62 -6.35
C GLN A 31 -8.81 6.02 -7.42
N ASN A 32 -7.56 5.56 -7.29
CA ASN A 32 -6.43 5.94 -8.11
C ASN A 32 -6.08 7.44 -8.07
N GLU A 33 -6.40 8.09 -6.95
CA GLU A 33 -5.97 9.45 -6.62
C GLU A 33 -4.54 9.42 -6.09
N VAL A 34 -3.60 9.02 -6.95
CA VAL A 34 -2.17 8.92 -6.62
C VAL A 34 -1.50 10.25 -6.90
N LEU A 35 -0.60 10.68 -6.01
CA LEU A 35 0.22 11.86 -6.24
C LEU A 35 1.23 11.57 -7.35
N SER A 36 1.37 12.51 -8.29
CA SER A 36 2.50 12.50 -9.21
C SER A 36 3.73 12.97 -8.45
N LEU A 37 4.66 12.06 -8.18
CA LEU A 37 5.86 12.31 -7.40
C LEU A 37 7.04 11.61 -8.08
N ASP A 38 8.17 12.31 -8.15
CA ASP A 38 9.42 11.70 -8.59
C ASP A 38 10.06 10.95 -7.43
N LEU A 39 9.93 9.62 -7.47
CA LEU A 39 10.47 8.73 -6.43
C LEU A 39 12.00 8.81 -6.33
N LEU A 40 12.70 9.14 -7.42
CA LEU A 40 14.15 9.24 -7.41
C LEU A 40 14.60 10.52 -6.69
N THR A 41 13.93 11.64 -6.98
CA THR A 41 14.15 12.89 -6.25
C THR A 41 13.87 12.73 -4.75
N GLU A 42 12.78 12.05 -4.40
CA GLU A 42 12.43 11.77 -3.00
C GLU A 42 13.44 10.84 -2.31
N LYS A 43 13.94 9.82 -3.01
CA LYS A 43 15.02 8.96 -2.51
C LYS A 43 16.25 9.78 -2.14
N THR A 44 16.67 10.72 -3.00
CA THR A 44 17.80 11.60 -2.72
C THR A 44 17.53 12.49 -1.51
N ARG A 45 16.31 13.04 -1.39
CA ARG A 45 15.90 13.83 -0.23
C ARG A 45 15.97 13.03 1.08
N VAL A 46 15.59 11.75 1.05
CA VAL A 46 15.63 10.86 2.21
C VAL A 46 17.05 10.68 2.75
N PHE A 47 18.08 10.68 1.89
CA PHE A 47 19.47 10.51 2.30
C PHE A 47 19.91 11.56 3.33
N GLU A 48 19.46 12.81 3.17
CA GLU A 48 19.76 13.91 4.09
C GLU A 48 19.17 13.70 5.49
N TYR A 49 18.11 12.91 5.61
CA TYR A 49 17.49 12.59 6.89
C TYR A 49 18.11 11.37 7.57
N LEU A 50 18.97 10.61 6.89
CA LEU A 50 19.56 9.40 7.47
C LEU A 50 20.63 9.74 8.51
N PRO A 51 20.67 9.03 9.67
CA PRO A 51 21.78 9.13 10.60
C PRO A 51 23.13 8.74 9.97
N GLU A 52 24.22 9.30 10.48
CA GLU A 52 25.59 8.98 10.02
C GLU A 52 25.90 7.48 10.07
N GLU A 53 25.41 6.78 11.09
CA GLU A 53 25.57 5.34 11.27
C GLU A 53 24.89 4.51 10.17
N VAL A 54 23.88 5.07 9.50
CA VAL A 54 23.05 4.41 8.48
C VAL A 54 23.50 4.75 7.07
N LYS A 55 24.04 5.95 6.84
CA LYS A 55 24.47 6.44 5.52
C LYS A 55 25.36 5.46 4.73
N PRO A 56 26.32 4.72 5.33
CA PRO A 56 27.13 3.74 4.61
C PRO A 56 26.33 2.60 3.96
N TYR A 57 25.11 2.34 4.45
CA TYR A 57 24.21 1.30 3.97
C TYR A 57 23.18 1.80 2.96
N PHE A 58 23.27 3.07 2.56
CA PHE A 58 22.44 3.62 1.50
C PHE A 58 23.04 3.29 0.13
N ASN A 59 22.22 2.73 -0.77
CA ASN A 59 22.62 2.44 -2.14
C ASN A 59 22.17 3.59 -3.06
N PRO A 60 23.07 4.51 -3.46
CA PRO A 60 22.71 5.62 -4.34
C PRO A 60 22.33 5.16 -5.76
N ASP A 61 22.92 4.07 -6.24
CA ASP A 61 22.78 3.59 -7.62
C ASP A 61 21.50 2.78 -7.87
N LEU A 62 20.79 2.37 -6.80
CA LEU A 62 19.50 1.67 -6.91
C LEU A 62 18.39 2.60 -7.42
N ASN A 63 18.29 2.78 -8.72
CA ASN A 63 17.35 3.69 -9.36
C ASN A 63 16.11 2.99 -9.93
N GLU A 64 16.10 1.66 -9.90
CA GLU A 64 14.98 0.86 -10.34
C GLU A 64 13.90 0.81 -9.27
N HIS A 65 12.69 1.25 -9.64
CA HIS A 65 11.49 1.01 -8.85
C HIS A 65 10.62 0.00 -9.57
N LEU A 66 10.05 -0.92 -8.81
CA LEU A 66 9.14 -1.92 -9.35
C LEU A 66 7.78 -1.27 -9.65
N ILE A 67 7.37 -1.31 -10.92
CA ILE A 67 6.04 -0.87 -11.34
C ILE A 67 5.08 -2.06 -11.23
N LEU A 68 4.14 -1.97 -10.29
CA LEU A 68 3.09 -2.95 -10.12
C LEU A 68 1.83 -2.54 -10.91
N ASN A 69 1.50 -3.31 -11.93
CA ASN A 69 0.29 -3.14 -12.71
C ASN A 69 -0.83 -3.99 -12.14
N TYR A 70 -1.88 -3.32 -11.64
CA TYR A 70 -3.04 -3.97 -11.06
C TYR A 70 -4.16 -4.10 -12.10
N PRO A 71 -4.79 -5.26 -12.27
CA PRO A 71 -5.91 -5.42 -13.19
C PRO A 71 -7.15 -4.79 -12.57
N VAL A 72 -7.45 -3.55 -12.99
CA VAL A 72 -8.64 -2.79 -12.60
C VAL A 72 -9.26 -2.21 -13.86
N LEU A 73 -10.47 -2.67 -14.21
CA LEU A 73 -11.18 -2.19 -15.39
C LEU A 73 -11.64 -0.74 -15.22
N GLN A 74 -12.11 -0.40 -14.02
CA GLN A 74 -12.56 0.94 -13.67
C GLN A 74 -12.30 1.22 -12.19
N HIS A 75 -11.73 2.40 -11.90
CA HIS A 75 -11.54 2.82 -10.53
C HIS A 75 -12.84 3.40 -9.95
N PRO A 76 -13.23 2.99 -8.72
CA PRO A 76 -14.45 3.46 -8.10
C PRO A 76 -14.33 4.95 -7.74
N LYS A 77 -15.39 5.74 -8.00
CA LYS A 77 -15.43 7.16 -7.57
C LYS A 77 -15.65 7.31 -6.06
N LYS A 78 -16.43 6.40 -5.48
CA LYS A 78 -16.70 6.31 -4.05
C LYS A 78 -16.39 4.89 -3.60
N VAL A 79 -15.73 4.78 -2.44
CA VAL A 79 -15.27 3.50 -1.91
C VAL A 79 -16.02 3.17 -0.63
N THR A 80 -16.69 2.03 -0.62
CA THR A 80 -17.40 1.48 0.55
C THR A 80 -16.81 0.14 0.92
N GLY A 81 -16.33 -0.02 2.16
CA GLY A 81 -15.76 -1.29 2.62
C GLY A 81 -16.85 -2.32 2.91
N LEU A 82 -16.74 -3.51 2.33
CA LEU A 82 -17.53 -4.67 2.71
C LEU A 82 -17.08 -5.19 4.08
N ASN A 83 -18.03 -5.40 4.98
CA ASN A 83 -17.78 -5.94 6.31
C ASN A 83 -18.66 -7.19 6.52
N LEU A 84 -18.04 -8.34 6.75
CA LEU A 84 -18.75 -9.63 6.85
C LEU A 84 -19.48 -9.81 8.19
N ASP A 85 -19.09 -9.10 9.26
CA ASP A 85 -19.82 -9.12 10.53
C ASP A 85 -21.22 -8.51 10.40
N LYS A 86 -21.35 -7.51 9.50
CA LYS A 86 -22.60 -6.79 9.24
C LYS A 86 -23.36 -7.33 8.03
N THR A 87 -22.63 -7.90 7.08
CA THR A 87 -23.14 -8.34 5.78
C THR A 87 -22.66 -9.75 5.48
N ASN A 88 -23.43 -10.74 5.94
CA ASN A 88 -23.05 -12.16 5.85
C ASN A 88 -23.17 -12.72 4.43
N HIS A 89 -23.85 -12.00 3.53
CA HIS A 89 -24.02 -12.37 2.12
C HIS A 89 -23.78 -11.14 1.25
N PHE A 90 -22.92 -11.29 0.25
CA PHE A 90 -22.63 -10.25 -0.73
C PHE A 90 -22.59 -10.85 -2.14
N LYS A 91 -23.22 -10.16 -3.09
CA LYS A 91 -23.16 -10.49 -4.51
C LYS A 91 -22.86 -9.22 -5.28
N GLY A 92 -21.88 -9.29 -6.17
CA GLY A 92 -21.47 -8.15 -6.99
C GLY A 92 -20.62 -8.62 -8.15
N LYS A 93 -20.39 -7.72 -9.11
CA LYS A 93 -19.51 -7.96 -10.25
C LYS A 93 -18.10 -7.50 -9.90
N LEU A 94 -17.15 -8.43 -9.86
CA LEU A 94 -15.75 -8.12 -9.65
C LEU A 94 -15.20 -7.40 -10.90
N ILE A 95 -14.64 -6.21 -10.73
CA ILE A 95 -14.09 -5.39 -11.82
C ILE A 95 -12.61 -5.07 -11.64
N GLY A 96 -12.02 -5.46 -10.51
CA GLY A 96 -10.59 -5.31 -10.33
C GLY A 96 -10.06 -5.84 -9.02
N ILE A 97 -8.73 -5.93 -8.94
CA ILE A 97 -7.98 -6.20 -7.72
C ILE A 97 -6.86 -5.19 -7.56
N LYS A 98 -6.60 -4.72 -6.34
CA LYS A 98 -5.43 -3.88 -6.03
C LYS A 98 -4.86 -4.28 -4.68
N GLY A 99 -3.75 -5.02 -4.70
CA GLY A 99 -3.17 -5.65 -3.52
C GLY A 99 -4.16 -6.60 -2.85
N GLN A 100 -4.47 -6.34 -1.58
CA GLN A 100 -5.40 -7.15 -0.77
C GLN A 100 -6.89 -6.81 -0.98
N TYR A 101 -7.21 -5.88 -1.89
CA TYR A 101 -8.57 -5.40 -2.11
C TYR A 101 -9.17 -6.00 -3.39
N LEU A 102 -10.33 -6.64 -3.26
CA LEU A 102 -11.24 -6.90 -4.38
C LEU A 102 -12.14 -5.68 -4.59
N ILE A 103 -12.36 -5.29 -5.85
CA ILE A 103 -13.12 -4.09 -6.22
C ILE A 103 -14.33 -4.50 -7.05
N PHE A 104 -15.51 -4.10 -6.60
CA PHE A 104 -16.79 -4.40 -7.26
C PHE A 104 -17.36 -3.19 -8.00
N GLU A 105 -18.18 -3.45 -9.02
CA GLU A 105 -18.72 -2.45 -9.96
C GLU A 105 -19.51 -1.32 -9.28
N ASP A 106 -20.16 -1.62 -8.15
CA ASP A 106 -20.95 -0.68 -7.36
C ASP A 106 -20.11 0.24 -6.45
N GLY A 107 -18.77 0.09 -6.46
CA GLY A 107 -17.86 0.81 -5.57
C GLY A 107 -17.66 0.14 -4.19
N THR A 108 -18.26 -1.03 -3.98
CA THR A 108 -17.94 -1.87 -2.82
C THR A 108 -16.53 -2.44 -2.99
N VAL A 109 -15.74 -2.44 -1.91
CA VAL A 109 -14.41 -3.02 -1.89
C VAL A 109 -14.27 -3.98 -0.72
N PHE A 110 -13.64 -5.12 -0.95
CA PHE A 110 -13.45 -6.14 0.05
C PHE A 110 -11.96 -6.31 0.36
N ASN A 111 -11.56 -5.99 1.58
CA ASN A 111 -10.21 -6.26 2.08
C ASN A 111 -10.15 -7.70 2.57
N VAL A 112 -9.59 -8.60 1.77
CA VAL A 112 -9.55 -10.04 2.06
C VAL A 112 -8.81 -10.31 3.37
N ARG A 113 -7.72 -9.56 3.63
CA ARG A 113 -6.88 -9.74 4.82
C ARG A 113 -7.62 -9.42 6.12
N SER A 114 -8.58 -8.48 6.09
CA SER A 114 -9.36 -8.12 7.30
C SER A 114 -10.26 -9.26 7.79
N PHE A 115 -10.49 -10.28 6.97
CA PHE A 115 -11.32 -11.44 7.28
C PHE A 115 -10.51 -12.74 7.22
N GLU A 116 -9.19 -12.65 7.47
CA GLU A 116 -8.38 -13.85 7.68
C GLU A 116 -8.97 -14.69 8.83
N GLY A 117 -9.22 -15.98 8.57
CA GLY A 117 -9.87 -16.89 9.53
C GLY A 117 -11.37 -17.12 9.31
N TYR A 118 -12.02 -16.39 8.40
CA TYR A 118 -13.40 -16.66 8.03
C TYR A 118 -13.51 -17.88 7.09
N VAL A 119 -14.49 -18.75 7.35
CA VAL A 119 -14.92 -19.77 6.38
C VAL A 119 -16.02 -19.18 5.52
N VAL A 120 -15.78 -19.08 4.22
CA VAL A 120 -16.73 -18.50 3.26
C VAL A 120 -17.13 -19.53 2.20
N SER A 121 -18.39 -19.48 1.79
CA SER A 121 -18.86 -20.15 0.58
C SER A 121 -18.84 -19.15 -0.57
N MET A 122 -18.34 -19.56 -1.73
CA MET A 122 -18.25 -18.72 -2.92
C MET A 122 -18.91 -19.42 -4.11
N ASN A 123 -19.61 -18.64 -4.92
CA ASN A 123 -20.15 -19.04 -6.22
C ASN A 123 -19.77 -17.96 -7.23
N VAL A 124 -19.27 -18.35 -8.40
CA VAL A 124 -18.73 -17.47 -9.44
C VAL A 124 -19.50 -17.67 -10.73
#